data_AF-A0A315V5E2-F1
#
_entry.id   AF-A0A315V5E2-F1
#
_cell.length_a   1.000
_cell.length_b   1.000
_cell.length_c   1.000
_cell.angle_alpha   90.00
_cell.angle_beta   90.00
_cell.angle_gamma   90.00
#
_symmetry.space_group_name_H-M   'P 1'
#
loop_
_entity.id
_entity.type
_entity.pdbx_description
1 polymer ?
#
loop_
_entity_poly.entity_id
_entity_poly.type
_entity_poly.pdbx_seq_one_letter_code
_entity_poly.pdbx_strand_id
1 'polypeptide(L)' 'MPANVCLCSRFGSLIEVHLVPGRKVGYMKYADKQCADEAMAVLHGRIVNGVKMKVMLADPPREESHKRPRTY' A
#
# COMPACT_ATOMS: atom_id res chain seq x y z
N MET A 1 -15.94 8.31 7.43
CA MET A 1 -15.90 6.86 7.68
C MET A 1 -14.63 6.25 7.09
N PRO A 2 -13.53 6.09 7.85
CA PRO A 2 -12.25 5.58 7.36
C PRO A 2 -12.22 4.04 7.37
N ALA A 3 -13.26 3.40 6.83
CA ALA A 3 -13.40 1.94 6.86
C ALA A 3 -12.37 1.21 5.96
N ASN A 4 -11.68 1.93 5.07
CA ASN A 4 -10.79 1.32 4.09
C ASN A 4 -9.37 1.06 4.62
N VAL A 5 -8.93 1.77 5.68
CA VAL A 5 -7.57 1.59 6.26
C VAL A 5 -7.51 0.34 7.16
N CYS A 6 -8.62 -0.06 7.78
CA CYS A 6 -8.62 -1.17 8.73
C CYS A 6 -8.39 -2.55 8.06
N LEU A 7 -8.68 -2.68 6.76
CA LEU A 7 -8.54 -3.96 6.06
C LEU A 7 -7.07 -4.39 5.85
N CYS A 8 -6.14 -3.45 5.70
CA CYS A 8 -4.71 -3.74 5.57
C CYS A 8 -4.00 -3.86 6.92
N SER A 9 -4.48 -3.18 7.97
CA SER A 9 -3.90 -3.29 9.33
C SER A 9 -4.05 -4.67 9.99
N ARG A 10 -4.95 -5.54 9.48
CA ARG A 10 -5.07 -6.93 9.96
C ARG A 10 -3.89 -7.80 9.52
N PHE A 11 -3.28 -7.46 8.39
CA PHE A 11 -2.08 -8.12 7.90
C PHE A 11 -0.92 -7.39 8.58
N GLY A 12 -0.28 -8.06 9.52
CA GLY A 12 0.84 -7.50 10.27
C GLY A 12 1.91 -6.92 9.35
N SER A 13 2.79 -6.10 9.92
CA SER A 13 3.97 -5.55 9.22
C SER A 13 3.70 -4.45 8.19
N LEU A 14 2.60 -3.70 8.31
CA LEU A 14 2.41 -2.47 7.54
C LEU A 14 3.46 -1.41 7.98
N ILE A 15 4.41 -1.09 7.10
CA ILE A 15 5.47 -0.09 7.35
C ILE A 15 4.90 1.31 7.13
N GLU A 16 4.32 1.54 5.96
CA GLU A 16 3.93 2.88 5.53
C GLU A 16 2.73 2.82 4.58
N VAL A 17 1.81 3.78 4.75
CA VAL A 17 0.68 3.98 3.83
C VAL A 17 0.77 5.38 3.28
N HIS A 18 0.86 5.47 1.95
CA HIS A 18 0.89 6.73 1.24
C HIS A 18 -0.37 6.86 0.40
N LEU A 19 -1.31 7.68 0.84
CA LEU A 19 -2.53 7.98 0.08
C LEU A 19 -2.27 9.20 -0.80
N VAL A 20 -2.58 9.12 -2.09
CA VAL A 20 -2.36 10.24 -3.00
C VAL A 20 -3.56 11.19 -2.93
N PRO A 21 -3.43 12.40 -2.35
CA PRO A 21 -4.53 13.35 -2.28
C PRO A 21 -5.00 13.73 -3.69
N GLY A 22 -6.33 13.84 -3.87
CA GLY A 22 -6.93 14.11 -5.18
C GLY A 22 -7.01 12.91 -6.13
N ARG A 23 -6.50 11.73 -5.74
CA ARG A 23 -6.67 10.49 -6.49
C ARG A 23 -7.22 9.38 -5.60
N LYS A 24 -7.95 8.42 -6.19
CA LYS A 24 -8.47 7.24 -5.48
C LYS A 24 -7.43 6.11 -5.38
N VAL A 25 -6.14 6.44 -5.36
CA VAL A 25 -5.03 5.47 -5.30
C VAL A 25 -4.19 5.69 -4.05
N GLY A 26 -3.66 4.60 -3.51
CA GLY A 26 -2.76 4.61 -2.36
C GLY A 26 -1.73 3.51 -2.49
N TYR A 27 -0.54 3.78 -1.97
CA TYR A 27 0.56 2.85 -1.86
C TYR A 27 0.66 2.35 -0.43
N MET A 28 0.96 1.07 -0.26
CA MET A 28 1.14 0.44 1.03
C MET A 28 2.43 -0.34 0.98
N LYS A 29 3.32 -0.08 1.93
CA LYS A 29 4.58 -0.79 2.10
C LYS A 29 4.45 -1.75 3.26
N TYR A 30 4.75 -3.02 3.02
CA TYR A 30 4.80 -4.06 4.04
C TYR A 30 6.26 -4.45 4.31
N ALA A 31 6.57 -4.87 5.53
CA ALA A 31 7.89 -5.40 5.86
C ALA A 31 8.08 -6.82 5.34
N ASP A 32 6.97 -7.59 5.32
CA ASP A 32 6.96 -8.97 4.87
C ASP A 32 6.24 -9.12 3.54
N LYS A 33 6.87 -9.85 2.62
CA LYS A 33 6.26 -10.19 1.34
C LYS A 33 5.00 -11.04 1.52
N GLN A 34 5.00 -11.97 2.48
CA GLN A 34 3.83 -12.83 2.76
C GLN A 34 2.59 -12.00 3.12
N CYS A 35 2.74 -11.02 4.02
CA CYS A 35 1.66 -10.11 4.37
C CYS A 35 1.17 -9.30 3.18
N ALA A 36 2.09 -8.86 2.30
CA ALA A 36 1.74 -8.12 1.09
C ALA A 36 0.93 -8.97 0.09
N ASP A 37 1.34 -10.22 -0.13
CA ASP A 37 0.68 -11.16 -1.03
C ASP A 37 -0.72 -11.53 -0.51
N GLU A 38 -0.86 -11.78 0.79
CA GLU A 38 -2.17 -12.03 1.43
C GLU A 38 -3.09 -10.80 1.32
N ALA A 39 -2.58 -9.61 1.64
CA ALA A 39 -3.33 -8.38 1.50
C ALA A 39 -3.76 -8.16 0.04
N MET A 40 -2.88 -8.43 -0.92
CA MET A 40 -3.21 -8.35 -2.34
C MET A 40 -4.31 -9.34 -2.70
N ALA A 41 -4.21 -10.61 -2.32
CA ALA A 41 -5.23 -11.62 -2.62
C ALA A 41 -6.60 -11.27 -2.02
N VAL A 42 -6.63 -10.67 -0.83
CA VAL A 42 -7.87 -10.34 -0.10
C VAL A 42 -8.50 -9.02 -0.53
N LEU A 43 -7.68 -8.07 -0.99
CA LEU A 43 -8.11 -6.73 -1.42
C LEU A 43 -8.30 -6.63 -2.93
N HIS A 44 -7.53 -7.38 -3.71
CA HIS A 44 -7.64 -7.40 -5.16
C HIS A 44 -9.01 -7.95 -5.58
N GLY A 45 -9.73 -7.14 -6.35
CA GLY A 45 -11.04 -7.52 -6.86
C GLY A 45 -12.18 -7.35 -5.86
N ARG A 46 -11.92 -6.89 -4.63
CA ARG A 46 -12.96 -6.58 -3.66
C ARG A 46 -13.77 -5.36 -4.10
N ILE A 47 -15.09 -5.44 -4.01
CA ILE A 47 -15.98 -4.31 -4.33
C ILE A 47 -16.23 -3.52 -3.05
N VAL A 48 -15.85 -2.24 -3.05
CA VAL A 48 -16.08 -1.31 -1.94
C VAL A 48 -16.91 -0.15 -2.46
N ASN A 49 -18.08 0.10 -1.87
CA ASN A 49 -19.04 1.12 -2.33
C ASN A 49 -19.38 1.02 -3.83
N GLY A 50 -19.51 -0.21 -4.36
CA GLY A 50 -19.78 -0.45 -5.78
C GLY A 50 -18.57 -0.29 -6.72
N VAL A 51 -17.38 0.04 -6.18
CA VAL A 51 -16.15 0.17 -6.97
C VAL A 51 -15.26 -1.05 -6.73
N LYS A 52 -14.89 -1.75 -7.80
CA LYS A 52 -13.91 -2.86 -7.72
C LYS A 52 -12.52 -2.30 -7.47
N MET A 53 -11.94 -2.66 -6.34
CA MET A 53 -10.59 -2.27 -5.95
C MET A 53 -9.57 -3.10 -6.72
N LYS A 54 -8.62 -2.44 -7.36
CA LYS A 54 -7.53 -3.07 -8.09
C LYS A 54 -6.24 -2.87 -7.30
N VAL A 55 -5.79 -3.92 -6.64
CA VAL A 55 -4.51 -3.93 -5.93
C VAL A 55 -3.49 -4.63 -6.82
N MET A 56 -2.37 -3.98 -7.09
CA MET A 56 -1.30 -4.57 -7.88
C MET A 56 0.02 -4.29 -7.20
N LEU A 57 1.04 -5.07 -7.55
CA LEU A 57 2.41 -4.71 -7.19
C LEU A 57 2.67 -3.36 -7.82
N ALA A 58 2.93 -2.36 -6.97
CA ALA A 58 3.51 -1.13 -7.47
C ALA A 58 4.87 -1.49 -8.04
N ASP A 59 5.22 -0.91 -9.19
CA ASP A 59 6.60 -0.90 -9.61
C ASP A 59 7.44 -0.39 -8.44
N PRO A 60 8.63 -0.98 -8.18
CA PRO A 60 9.53 -0.43 -7.19
C PRO A 60 9.63 1.07 -7.49
N PRO A 61 9.41 1.95 -6.48
CA PRO A 61 9.58 3.37 -6.73
C PRO A 61 10.94 3.49 -7.38
N ARG A 62 11.01 4.03 -8.61
CA ARG A 62 12.28 4.41 -9.20
C ARG A 62 12.95 5.19 -8.10
N GLU A 63 14.06 4.68 -7.59
CA GLU A 63 14.77 5.28 -6.47
C GLU A 63 15.01 6.75 -6.84
N GLU A 64 14.17 7.67 -6.36
CA GLU A 64 14.70 8.98 -6.08
C GLU A 64 15.57 8.73 -4.87
N SER A 65 16.85 8.59 -5.20
CA SER A 65 17.99 8.39 -4.33
C SER A 65 17.95 9.37 -3.16
N HIS A 66 17.15 9.08 -2.15
CA HIS A 66 17.32 9.63 -0.81
C HIS A 66 18.36 8.79 -0.07
N LYS A 67 19.51 8.53 -0.72
CA LYS A 67 20.77 8.56 0.01
C LYS A 67 20.86 9.97 0.57
N ARG A 68 20.45 10.14 1.83
CA ARG A 68 20.88 11.30 2.61
C ARG A 68 22.40 11.38 2.41
N PRO A 69 22.97 12.46 1.83
CA PRO A 69 24.40 12.65 1.95
C PRO A 69 24.65 12.81 3.45
N ARG A 70 25.29 11.81 4.06
CA ARG A 70 25.90 12.01 5.36
C ARG A 70 27.14 12.86 5.06
N THR A 71 26.99 14.18 5.20
CA THR A 71 28.11 15.11 5.18
C THR A 71 29.11 14.68 6.26
N TYR A 72 30.39 14.57 5.88
CA TYR A 72 31.52 14.67 6.79
C TYR A 72 32.18 16.03 6.57
#